data_AF-A0A7S0P501-F1
#
_entry.id   AF-A0A7S0P501-F1
#
_cell.length_a   1.000
_cell.length_b   1.000
_cell.length_c   1.000
_cell.angle_alpha   90.00
_cell.angle_beta   90.00
_cell.angle_gamma   90.00
#
_symmetry.space_group_name_H-M   'P 1'
#
loop_
_entity.id
_entity.type
_entity.pdbx_description
1 polymer ?
#
loop_
_entity_poly.entity_id
_entity_poly.type
_entity_poly.pdbx_seq_one_letter_code
_entity_poly.pdbx_strand_id
1 'polypeptide(L)'
;IRSAVSERAEAVSAHGRDNAHGVATLPPSASDVGDRIIEKWSTYRTEPTWSVGAIISDLSEHFGVDVSSSREIVIAELQRLAEKTAERELDRLQSNQASS
;
A
#
# COMPACT_ATOMS: atom_id res chain seq x y z
N ILE A 1 32.97 -4.43 34.77
CA ILE A 1 32.05 -4.38 33.60
C ILE A 1 30.88 -3.46 33.96
N ARG A 2 30.90 -2.22 33.47
CA ARG A 2 29.70 -1.38 33.25
C ARG A 2 30.08 -0.11 32.46
N SER A 3 29.45 0.01 31.29
CA SER A 3 29.16 1.21 30.49
C SER A 3 30.31 2.00 29.84
N ALA A 4 30.59 1.64 28.58
CA ALA A 4 31.01 2.57 27.54
C ALA A 4 29.75 3.14 26.82
N VAL A 5 29.93 4.17 25.97
CA VAL A 5 28.94 4.96 25.19
C VAL A 5 28.80 6.36 25.83
N SER A 6 29.18 7.48 25.22
CA SER A 6 29.22 7.91 23.81
C SER A 6 30.28 9.00 23.64
N GLU A 7 30.71 9.23 22.40
CA GLU A 7 31.04 10.54 21.79
C GLU A 7 32.21 10.39 20.81
N ARG A 8 31.86 10.16 19.53
CA ARG A 8 32.75 10.47 18.42
C ARG A 8 31.97 10.46 17.11
N ALA A 9 31.74 11.64 16.53
CA ALA A 9 31.99 11.93 15.12
C ALA A 9 31.54 13.38 14.81
N GLU A 10 32.49 14.31 14.90
CA GLU A 10 32.45 15.49 14.05
C GLU A 10 32.80 15.07 12.61
N ALA A 11 32.11 15.65 11.64
CA ALA A 11 32.70 15.98 10.35
C ALA A 11 31.93 17.16 9.73
N VAL A 12 32.61 18.29 9.68
CA VAL A 12 32.18 19.54 9.04
C VAL A 12 32.49 19.50 7.54
N SER A 13 31.64 20.17 6.76
CA SER A 13 31.90 20.84 5.47
C SER A 13 31.17 20.25 4.25
N ALA A 14 30.29 21.03 3.62
CA ALA A 14 30.63 21.77 2.40
C ALA A 14 29.41 22.52 1.81
N HIS A 15 29.71 23.61 1.13
CA HIS A 15 28.81 24.56 0.48
C HIS A 15 27.70 23.99 -0.43
N GLY A 16 26.58 24.71 -0.45
CA GLY A 16 26.07 25.29 -1.70
C GLY A 16 25.10 24.44 -2.53
N ARG A 17 23.80 24.73 -2.37
CA ARG A 17 23.00 25.44 -3.40
C ARG A 17 21.56 25.60 -2.93
N ASP A 18 21.05 26.83 -3.05
CA ASP A 18 19.63 27.10 -3.25
C ASP A 18 19.07 26.15 -4.32
N ASN A 19 17.88 25.60 -4.04
CA ASN A 19 16.88 25.00 -4.93
C ASN A 19 16.17 23.93 -4.07
N ALA A 20 14.88 23.86 -3.89
CA ALA A 20 13.72 24.60 -4.34
C ALA A 20 12.58 24.03 -3.48
N HIS A 21 11.55 24.82 -3.17
CA HIS A 21 10.21 24.32 -2.82
C HIS A 21 10.14 22.89 -2.25
N GLY A 22 10.52 22.72 -0.98
CA GLY A 22 10.17 21.50 -0.24
C GLY A 22 8.67 21.52 0.04
N VAL A 23 7.84 21.40 -0.98
CA VAL A 23 6.45 21.00 -0.79
C VAL A 23 6.58 19.59 -0.24
N ALA A 24 6.49 19.45 1.08
CA ALA A 24 6.36 18.16 1.72
C ALA A 24 5.15 17.50 1.04
N THR A 25 5.41 16.60 0.10
CA THR A 25 4.37 15.79 -0.52
C THR A 25 3.85 14.93 0.61
N LEU A 26 2.69 15.33 1.12
CA LEU A 26 2.01 14.58 2.16
C LEU A 26 1.81 13.15 1.65
N PRO A 27 2.04 12.13 2.49
CA PRO A 27 1.74 10.76 2.10
C PRO A 27 0.25 10.63 1.75
N PRO A 28 -0.11 9.75 0.80
CA PRO A 28 -1.50 9.51 0.44
C PRO A 28 -2.28 9.07 1.67
N SER A 29 -3.55 9.44 1.72
CA SER A 29 -4.43 8.99 2.81
C SER A 29 -4.74 7.50 2.67
N ALA A 30 -5.22 6.89 3.74
CA ALA A 30 -5.72 5.51 3.71
C ALA A 30 -6.86 5.34 2.69
N SER A 31 -7.68 6.38 2.48
CA SER A 31 -8.76 6.38 1.49
C SER A 31 -8.21 6.33 0.07
N ASP A 32 -7.20 7.15 -0.24
CA ASP A 32 -6.59 7.18 -1.58
C ASP A 32 -5.96 5.82 -1.92
N VAL A 33 -5.28 5.21 -0.95
CA VAL A 33 -4.71 3.86 -1.07
C VAL A 33 -5.82 2.83 -1.31
N GLY A 34 -6.91 2.90 -0.55
CA GLY A 34 -8.07 2.01 -0.71
C GLY A 34 -8.75 2.15 -2.07
N ASP A 35 -8.99 3.37 -2.52
CA ASP A 35 -9.62 3.65 -3.82
C ASP A 35 -8.79 3.09 -4.97
N ARG A 36 -7.46 3.24 -4.90
CA ARG A 36 -6.55 2.68 -5.91
C ARG A 36 -6.54 1.15 -5.91
N ILE A 37 -6.61 0.52 -4.74
CA ILE A 37 -6.73 -0.95 -4.63
C ILE A 37 -8.05 -1.42 -5.26
N ILE A 38 -9.15 -0.72 -5.02
CA ILE A 38 -10.46 -1.04 -5.60
C ILE A 38 -10.42 -0.93 -7.13
N GLU A 39 -9.83 0.15 -7.66
CA GLU A 39 -9.67 0.37 -9.09
C GLU A 39 -8.91 -0.78 -9.76
N LYS A 40 -7.79 -1.20 -9.18
CA LYS A 40 -6.95 -2.26 -9.74
C LYS A 40 -7.30 -3.68 -9.30
N TRP A 41 -8.29 -3.85 -8.41
CA TRP A 41 -8.71 -5.16 -7.91
C TRP A 41 -8.96 -6.19 -9.02
N SER A 42 -9.56 -5.75 -10.12
CA SER A 42 -9.85 -6.62 -11.28
C SER A 42 -8.58 -7.17 -11.94
N THR A 43 -7.49 -6.39 -11.97
CA THR A 43 -6.18 -6.80 -12.46
C THR A 43 -5.49 -7.72 -11.45
N TYR A 44 -5.59 -7.40 -10.15
CA TYR A 44 -4.91 -8.14 -9.09
C TYR A 44 -5.43 -9.57 -8.97
N ARG A 45 -6.73 -9.78 -9.21
CA ARG A 45 -7.38 -11.10 -9.11
C ARG A 45 -7.16 -12.01 -10.32
N THR A 46 -6.83 -11.45 -11.49
CA THR A 46 -6.69 -12.24 -12.73
C THR A 46 -5.25 -12.64 -13.00
N GLU A 47 -4.29 -11.91 -12.42
CA GLU A 47 -2.89 -12.19 -12.62
C GLU A 47 -2.33 -13.11 -11.51
N PRO A 48 -1.67 -14.22 -11.89
CA PRO A 48 -1.27 -15.28 -10.95
C PRO A 48 -0.09 -14.91 -10.03
N THR A 49 0.59 -13.80 -10.29
CA THR A 49 1.85 -13.41 -9.62
C THR A 49 1.69 -12.30 -8.59
N TRP A 50 0.46 -11.87 -8.30
CA TRP A 50 0.24 -10.73 -7.40
C TRP A 50 0.51 -11.12 -5.95
N SER A 51 1.20 -10.23 -5.26
CA SER A 51 1.48 -10.33 -3.83
C SER A 51 1.24 -8.97 -3.18
N VAL A 52 1.03 -8.96 -1.86
CA VAL A 52 0.92 -7.71 -1.09
C VAL A 52 2.14 -6.80 -1.33
N GLY A 53 3.34 -7.38 -1.47
CA GLY A 53 4.55 -6.63 -1.79
C GLY A 53 4.48 -5.96 -3.15
N ALA A 54 4.03 -6.68 -4.20
CA ALA A 54 3.87 -6.12 -5.53
C ALA A 54 2.82 -5.00 -5.58
N ILE A 55 1.73 -5.15 -4.83
CA ILE A 55 0.69 -4.11 -4.70
C ILE A 55 1.25 -2.88 -4.01
N ILE A 56 2.00 -3.04 -2.92
CA ILE A 56 2.67 -1.92 -2.24
C ILE A 56 3.66 -1.23 -3.17
N SER A 57 4.45 -1.98 -3.94
CA SER A 57 5.37 -1.39 -4.93
C SER A 57 4.64 -0.59 -6.01
N ASP A 58 3.55 -1.11 -6.57
CA ASP A 58 2.73 -0.41 -7.57
C ASP A 58 2.08 0.86 -6.98
N LEU A 59 1.58 0.79 -5.74
CA LEU A 59 1.01 1.93 -5.05
C LEU A 59 2.08 2.99 -4.74
N SER A 60 3.28 2.58 -4.28
CA SER A 60 4.39 3.50 -4.03
C SER A 60 4.84 4.21 -5.30
N GLU A 61 4.91 3.49 -6.42
CA GLU A 61 5.22 4.06 -7.74
C GLU A 61 4.12 5.05 -8.17
N HIS A 62 2.84 4.69 -7.98
CA HIS A 62 1.71 5.54 -8.34
C HIS A 62 1.65 6.85 -7.55
N PHE A 63 1.85 6.80 -6.23
CA PHE A 63 1.80 7.99 -5.36
C PHE A 63 3.13 8.75 -5.29
N GLY A 64 4.21 8.19 -5.85
CA GLY A 64 5.54 8.80 -5.81
C GLY A 64 6.16 8.87 -4.41
N VAL A 65 5.65 8.10 -3.46
CA VAL A 65 6.11 8.03 -2.07
C VAL A 65 6.05 6.60 -1.55
N ASP A 66 6.87 6.25 -0.56
CA ASP A 66 6.82 4.92 0.04
C ASP A 66 5.56 4.74 0.90
N VAL A 67 4.69 3.81 0.48
CA VAL A 67 3.47 3.43 1.21
C VAL A 67 3.62 2.12 1.98
N SER A 68 4.84 1.66 2.23
CA SER A 68 5.09 0.43 3.00
C SER A 68 4.48 0.46 4.41
N SER A 69 4.34 1.65 5.01
CA SER A 69 3.64 1.86 6.28
C SER A 69 2.13 1.57 6.20
N SER A 70 1.55 1.59 5.01
CA SER A 70 0.14 1.28 4.75
C SER A 70 -0.13 -0.21 4.52
N ARG A 71 0.85 -1.10 4.72
CA ARG A 71 0.71 -2.54 4.46
C ARG A 71 -0.51 -3.19 5.10
N GLU A 72 -0.82 -2.85 6.35
CA GLU A 72 -1.99 -3.41 7.05
C GLU A 72 -3.30 -2.96 6.41
N ILE A 73 -3.36 -1.70 5.94
CA ILE A 73 -4.51 -1.15 5.21
C ILE A 73 -4.68 -1.91 3.88
N VAL A 74 -3.58 -2.13 3.15
CA VAL A 74 -3.61 -2.90 1.89
C VAL A 74 -4.16 -4.31 2.13
N ILE A 75 -3.70 -5.00 3.18
CA ILE A 75 -4.17 -6.35 3.51
C ILE A 75 -5.66 -6.33 3.85
N ALA A 76 -6.09 -5.40 4.70
CA ALA A 76 -7.48 -5.29 5.13
C ALA A 76 -8.42 -5.02 3.95
N GLU A 77 -8.05 -4.13 3.03
CA GLU A 77 -8.85 -3.83 1.84
C GLU A 77 -8.92 -5.03 0.88
N LEU A 78 -7.82 -5.75 0.67
CA LEU A 78 -7.82 -6.95 -0.16
C LEU A 78 -8.71 -8.06 0.43
N GLN A 79 -8.68 -8.26 1.74
CA GLN A 79 -9.56 -9.22 2.43
C GLN A 79 -11.03 -8.82 2.27
N ARG A 80 -11.36 -7.56 2.54
CA ARG A 80 -12.72 -7.02 2.39
C ARG A 80 -13.26 -7.19 0.97
N LEU A 81 -12.42 -6.98 -0.04
CA LEU A 81 -12.81 -7.15 -1.45
C LEU A 81 -12.97 -8.62 -1.84
N ALA A 82 -12.14 -9.51 -1.31
CA ALA A 82 -12.26 -10.96 -1.51
C ALA A 82 -13.57 -11.49 -0.90
N GLU A 83 -13.87 -11.12 0.35
CA GLU A 83 -15.11 -11.51 1.05
C GLU A 83 -16.36 -11.04 0.30
N LYS A 84 -16.41 -9.76 -0.07
CA LYS A 84 -17.52 -9.19 -0.86
C LYS A 84 -17.70 -9.89 -2.21
N THR A 85 -16.62 -10.36 -2.82
CA THR A 85 -16.68 -11.09 -4.09
C THR A 85 -17.23 -12.50 -3.87
N ALA A 86 -16.79 -13.18 -2.80
CA ALA A 86 -17.26 -14.51 -2.45
C ALA A 86 -18.76 -14.53 -2.08
N GLU A 87 -19.23 -13.55 -1.30
CA GLU A 87 -20.64 -13.39 -0.94
C GLU A 87 -21.53 -13.26 -2.18
N ARG A 88 -21.15 -12.39 -3.14
CA ARG A 88 -21.89 -12.22 -4.39
C ARG A 88 -21.97 -13.49 -5.22
N GLU A 89 -20.90 -14.29 -5.24
CA GLU A 89 -20.89 -15.55 -5.97
C GLU A 89 -21.76 -16.60 -5.26
N LEU A 90 -21.76 -16.64 -3.93
CA LEU A 90 -22.63 -17.51 -3.15
C LEU A 90 -24.11 -17.19 -3.40
N ASP A 91 -24.48 -15.91 -3.35
CA ASP A 91 -25.84 -15.43 -3.66
C ASP A 91 -26.27 -15.83 -5.08
N ARG A 92 -25.36 -15.71 -6.05
CA ARG A 92 -25.61 -16.09 -7.45
C ARG A 92 -25.89 -17.60 -7.59
N LEU A 93 -25.08 -18.43 -6.93
CA LEU A 93 -25.24 -19.89 -6.98
C LEU A 93 -26.53 -20.35 -6.30
N GLN A 94 -26.88 -19.76 -5.16
CA GLN A 94 -28.12 -20.07 -4.44
C GLN A 94 -29.36 -19.64 -5.24
N SER A 95 -29.32 -18.48 -5.86
CA SER A 95 -30.42 -17.98 -6.70
C SER A 95 -30.68 -18.88 -7.92
N ASN A 96 -29.62 -19.42 -8.54
CA ASN A 96 -29.74 -20.36 -9.66
C ASN A 96 -30.32 -21.72 -9.25
N GLN A 97 -30.02 -22.19 -8.03
CA GLN A 97 -30.57 -23.44 -7.50
C GLN A 97 -32.05 -23.31 -7.10
N ALA A 98 -32.47 -22.16 -6.57
CA ALA A 98 -33.85 -21.92 -6.16
C ALA A 98 -34.83 -21.71 -7.34
N SER A 99 -34.30 -21.45 -8.53
CA SER A 99 -35.08 -21.19 -9.74
C SER A 99 -35.19 -22.41 -10.68
N SER A 100 -34.60 -23.55 -10.30
CA SER A 100 -34.67 -24.84 -11.02
C SER A 100 -35.70 -25.76 -10.39
#